data_AF-A0AAU5MD09-F1
#
_entry.id   AF-A0AAU5MD09-F1
#
_cell.length_a   1.000
_cell.length_b   1.000
_cell.length_c   1.000
_cell.angle_alpha   90.00
_cell.angle_beta   90.00
_cell.angle_gamma   90.00
#
_symmetry.space_group_name_H-M   'P 1'
#
loop_
_entity.id
_entity.type
_entity.pdbx_description
1 polymer ?
#
loop_
_entity_poly.entity_id
_entity_poly.type
_entity_poly.pdbx_seq_one_letter_code
_entity_poly.pdbx_strand_id
1 'polypeptide(L)'
;MDQTAHNLQQQIELYGEPLGETVRRVMGPLGLTQGGLAQVIGLSAPMLSQLVSAQRVKIGNPAVMSRLRAASELADLAIASEIWPHEIPDAIDRIRATSGALTTSGQTKQAPSAGGAPPYATPPGLDAQPPGGAGANVASGMHSAWPTGAAMPSDEGGPAPRVVVRAIQDLLREVASADEIQRAAAVIATESPALAELLLAYGTGRTADALAHYEEHHG
;
A
#
# COMPACT_ATOMS: atom_id res chain seq x y z
N MET A 1 9.36 -19.78 -25.05
CA MET A 1 10.29 -18.76 -24.52
C MET A 1 9.60 -17.39 -24.49
N ASP A 2 8.30 -17.37 -24.21
CA ASP A 2 7.41 -16.26 -24.59
C ASP A 2 6.91 -15.45 -23.39
N GLN A 3 7.15 -15.94 -22.17
CA GLN A 3 6.68 -15.29 -20.95
C GLN A 3 7.33 -13.92 -20.72
N THR A 4 8.64 -13.79 -20.97
CA THR A 4 9.35 -12.52 -20.80
C THR A 4 8.90 -11.48 -21.83
N ALA A 5 8.64 -11.91 -23.07
CA ALA A 5 8.13 -11.03 -24.12
C ALA A 5 6.69 -10.56 -23.82
N HIS A 6 5.84 -11.48 -23.34
CA HIS A 6 4.50 -11.14 -22.86
C HIS A 6 4.55 -10.16 -21.68
N ASN A 7 5.43 -10.40 -20.71
CA ASN A 7 5.60 -9.51 -19.56
C ASN A 7 6.08 -8.11 -19.97
N LEU A 8 7.02 -8.00 -20.92
CA LEU A 8 7.45 -6.72 -21.49
C LEU A 8 6.28 -6.00 -22.18
N GLN A 9 5.48 -6.72 -22.95
CA GLN A 9 4.32 -6.16 -23.62
C GLN A 9 3.29 -5.63 -22.60
N GLN A 10 3.03 -6.38 -21.53
CA GLN A 10 2.15 -5.92 -20.44
C GLN A 10 2.74 -4.72 -19.68
N GLN A 11 4.07 -4.63 -19.51
CA GLN A 11 4.70 -3.44 -18.94
C GLN A 11 4.48 -2.22 -19.85
N ILE A 12 4.64 -2.36 -21.17
CA ILE A 12 4.38 -1.28 -22.13
C ILE A 12 2.92 -0.86 -22.08
N GLU A 13 1.99 -1.81 -22.00
CA GLU A 13 0.55 -1.52 -21.91
C GLU A 13 0.19 -0.77 -20.61
N LEU A 14 0.82 -1.13 -19.48
CA LEU A 14 0.53 -0.52 -18.17
C LEU A 14 1.28 0.79 -17.92
N TYR A 15 2.51 0.92 -18.43
CA TYR A 15 3.44 2.00 -18.08
C TYR A 15 3.89 2.83 -19.29
N GLY A 16 3.52 2.45 -20.51
CA GLY A 16 3.89 3.13 -21.76
C GLY A 16 5.28 2.73 -22.28
N GLU A 17 6.19 2.29 -21.41
CA GLU A 17 7.54 1.86 -21.76
C GLU A 17 8.03 0.68 -20.88
N PRO A 18 9.05 -0.07 -21.32
CA PRO A 18 9.65 -1.11 -20.49
C PRO A 18 10.36 -0.53 -19.27
N LEU A 19 9.99 -0.99 -18.08
CA LEU A 19 10.55 -0.48 -16.82
C LEU A 19 12.08 -0.65 -16.73
N GLY A 20 12.64 -1.67 -17.39
CA GLY A 20 14.08 -1.88 -17.44
C GLY A 20 14.84 -0.76 -18.16
N GLU A 21 14.23 -0.15 -19.18
CA GLU A 21 14.82 0.96 -19.93
C GLU A 21 14.76 2.24 -19.12
N THR A 22 13.60 2.53 -18.52
CA THR A 22 13.41 3.68 -17.62
C THR A 22 14.41 3.64 -16.47
N VAL A 23 14.56 2.48 -15.81
CA VAL A 23 15.51 2.31 -14.70
C VAL A 23 16.96 2.57 -15.13
N ARG A 24 17.38 2.06 -16.29
CA ARG A 24 18.73 2.28 -16.82
C ARG A 24 18.98 3.75 -17.17
N ARG A 25 17.98 4.42 -17.76
CA ARG A 25 18.02 5.85 -18.08
C ARG A 25 18.16 6.72 -16.83
N VAL A 26 17.56 6.32 -15.72
CA VAL A 26 17.67 7.03 -14.43
C VAL A 26 19.02 6.79 -13.76
N MET A 27 19.50 5.55 -13.74
CA MET A 27 20.71 5.18 -12.97
C MET A 27 21.97 5.90 -13.44
N GLY A 28 22.18 5.99 -14.77
CA GLY A 28 23.41 6.56 -15.34
C GLY A 28 23.63 8.02 -14.96
N PRO A 29 22.71 8.93 -15.31
CA PRO A 29 22.82 10.37 -15.02
C PRO A 29 22.90 10.69 -13.53
N LEU A 30 22.20 9.92 -12.69
CA LEU A 30 22.21 10.13 -11.24
C LEU A 30 23.38 9.44 -10.52
N GLY A 31 24.22 8.67 -11.23
CA GLY A 31 25.33 7.92 -10.64
C GLY A 31 24.88 6.86 -9.64
N LEU A 32 23.65 6.36 -9.76
CA LEU A 32 23.05 5.42 -8.81
C LEU A 32 23.30 3.96 -9.19
N THR A 33 23.57 3.13 -8.18
CA THR A 33 23.52 1.67 -8.33
C THR A 33 22.08 1.18 -8.29
N GLN A 34 21.81 -0.07 -8.71
CA GLN A 34 20.45 -0.63 -8.62
C GLN A 34 19.92 -0.64 -7.17
N GLY A 35 20.78 -0.96 -6.20
CA GLY A 35 20.43 -0.90 -4.78
C GLY A 35 20.15 0.53 -4.31
N GLY A 36 20.92 1.50 -4.81
CA GLY A 36 20.68 2.93 -4.57
C GLY A 36 19.32 3.37 -5.09
N LEU A 37 19.02 3.12 -6.37
CA LEU A 37 17.71 3.46 -6.93
C LEU A 37 16.56 2.76 -6.20
N ALA A 38 16.72 1.48 -5.84
CA ALA A 38 15.72 0.73 -5.08
C ALA A 38 15.39 1.42 -3.73
N GLN A 39 16.41 1.89 -3.00
CA GLN A 39 16.23 2.65 -1.76
C GLN A 39 15.51 4.00 -2.00
N VAL A 40 15.83 4.69 -3.09
CA VAL A 40 15.21 5.98 -3.45
C VAL A 40 13.72 5.80 -3.75
N ILE A 41 13.36 4.80 -4.56
CA ILE A 41 11.96 4.58 -4.95
C ILE A 41 11.16 3.79 -3.90
N GLY A 42 11.81 3.24 -2.88
CA GLY A 42 11.17 2.48 -1.80
C GLY A 42 10.82 1.04 -2.19
N LEU A 43 11.61 0.43 -3.07
CA LEU A 43 11.47 -0.96 -3.51
C LEU A 43 12.62 -1.81 -2.96
N SER A 44 12.41 -3.12 -2.81
CA SER A 44 13.53 -4.02 -2.51
C SER A 44 14.39 -4.22 -3.76
N ALA A 45 15.71 -4.33 -3.58
CA ALA A 45 16.65 -4.66 -4.66
C ALA A 45 16.26 -5.92 -5.48
N PRO A 46 15.84 -7.05 -4.87
CA PRO A 46 15.37 -8.21 -5.65
C PRO A 46 14.11 -7.91 -6.47
N MET A 47 13.16 -7.12 -5.94
CA MET A 47 11.96 -6.76 -6.68
C MET A 47 12.29 -5.82 -7.86
N LEU A 48 13.24 -4.89 -7.68
CA LEU A 48 13.74 -4.05 -8.79
C LEU A 48 14.40 -4.91 -9.87
N SER A 49 15.25 -5.88 -9.48
CA SER A 49 15.87 -6.81 -10.42
C SER A 49 14.84 -7.60 -11.22
N GLN A 50 13.77 -8.07 -10.59
CA GLN A 50 12.69 -8.81 -11.28
C GLN A 50 11.92 -7.96 -12.28
N LEU A 51 11.70 -6.67 -11.99
CA LEU A 51 11.05 -5.74 -12.93
C LEU A 51 11.96 -5.44 -14.13
N VAL A 52 13.25 -5.18 -13.87
CA VAL A 52 14.25 -4.89 -14.92
C VAL A 52 14.46 -6.10 -15.83
N SER A 53 14.43 -7.31 -15.29
CA SER A 53 14.52 -8.56 -16.08
C SER A 53 13.19 -9.01 -16.68
N ALA A 54 12.12 -8.20 -16.56
CA ALA A 54 10.76 -8.52 -17.02
C ALA A 54 10.21 -9.87 -16.51
N GLN A 55 10.67 -10.32 -15.35
CA GLN A 55 10.09 -11.46 -14.64
C GLN A 55 8.83 -11.05 -13.85
N ARG A 56 8.71 -9.75 -13.55
CA ARG A 56 7.57 -9.17 -12.83
C ARG A 56 7.01 -7.99 -13.62
N VAL A 57 5.70 -7.90 -13.70
CA VAL A 57 5.01 -6.86 -14.48
C VAL A 57 4.55 -5.70 -13.59
N LYS A 58 3.77 -5.98 -12.54
CA LYS A 58 3.03 -4.95 -11.81
C LYS A 58 3.75 -4.42 -10.57
N ILE A 59 3.87 -3.10 -10.42
CA ILE A 59 4.25 -2.42 -9.18
C ILE A 59 2.98 -2.28 -8.32
N GLY A 60 3.00 -2.84 -7.10
CA GLY A 60 1.82 -2.86 -6.23
C GLY A 60 1.60 -1.58 -5.44
N ASN A 61 2.61 -0.73 -5.32
CA ASN A 61 2.56 0.52 -4.56
C ASN A 61 2.63 1.73 -5.51
N PRO A 62 1.56 2.57 -5.59
CA PRO A 62 1.55 3.73 -6.48
C PRO A 62 2.63 4.77 -6.12
N ALA A 63 3.02 4.89 -4.85
CA ALA A 63 4.08 5.80 -4.42
C ALA A 63 5.44 5.46 -5.04
N VAL A 64 5.71 4.18 -5.31
CA VAL A 64 6.93 3.75 -6.00
C VAL A 64 6.96 4.33 -7.42
N MET A 65 5.82 4.34 -8.12
CA MET A 65 5.73 4.90 -9.47
C MET A 65 5.90 6.42 -9.45
N SER A 66 5.31 7.11 -8.47
CA SER A 66 5.51 8.54 -8.28
C SER A 66 6.97 8.89 -8.04
N ARG A 67 7.69 8.12 -7.19
CA ARG A 67 9.13 8.31 -6.95
C ARG A 67 9.98 7.96 -8.18
N LEU A 68 9.62 6.93 -8.94
CA LEU A 68 10.32 6.58 -10.18
C LEU A 68 10.18 7.69 -11.23
N ARG A 69 8.99 8.27 -11.38
CA ARG A 69 8.75 9.40 -12.28
C ARG A 69 9.56 10.63 -11.86
N ALA A 70 9.55 10.98 -10.57
CA ALA A 70 10.35 12.09 -10.05
C ALA A 70 11.86 11.85 -10.24
N ALA A 71 12.33 10.62 -10.10
CA ALA A 71 13.72 10.25 -10.39
C ALA A 71 14.05 10.34 -11.89
N SER A 72 13.10 10.05 -12.78
CA SER A 72 13.25 10.28 -14.23
C SER A 72 13.38 11.75 -14.56
N GLU A 73 12.49 12.60 -14.02
CA GLU A 73 12.56 14.05 -14.23
C GLU A 73 13.89 14.63 -13.72
N LEU A 74 14.38 14.17 -12.57
CA LEU A 74 15.70 14.55 -12.06
C LEU A 74 16.84 14.09 -12.97
N ALA A 75 16.75 12.89 -13.53
CA ALA A 75 17.74 12.39 -14.47
C ALA A 75 17.77 13.21 -15.77
N ASP A 76 16.60 13.63 -16.26
CA ASP A 76 16.49 14.51 -17.43
C ASP A 76 17.15 15.88 -17.18
N LEU A 77 16.92 16.47 -15.99
CA LEU A 77 17.60 17.71 -15.58
C LEU A 77 19.13 17.54 -15.50
N ALA A 78 19.60 16.39 -15.00
CA ALA A 78 21.03 16.08 -14.94
C ALA A 78 21.64 15.92 -16.33
N ILE A 79 20.93 15.26 -17.26
CA ILE A 79 21.35 15.13 -18.67
C ILE A 79 21.40 16.51 -19.34
N ALA A 80 20.40 17.35 -19.12
CA ALA A 80 20.32 18.69 -19.67
C ALA A 80 21.33 19.67 -19.03
N SER A 81 22.07 19.24 -18.00
CA SER A 81 22.96 20.09 -17.20
C SER A 81 22.25 21.29 -16.57
N GLU A 82 20.95 21.15 -16.29
CA GLU A 82 20.09 22.16 -15.66
C GLU A 82 20.11 22.08 -14.11
N ILE A 83 20.75 21.05 -13.57
CA ILE A 83 21.01 20.88 -12.14
C ILE A 83 22.50 20.68 -11.90
N TRP A 84 23.02 21.24 -10.81
CA TRP A 84 24.42 21.07 -10.47
C TRP A 84 24.64 19.69 -9.83
N PRO A 85 25.79 19.02 -10.08
CA PRO A 85 26.05 17.68 -9.53
C PRO A 85 25.98 17.59 -8.00
N HIS A 86 26.26 18.69 -7.30
CA HIS A 86 26.21 18.73 -5.84
C HIS A 86 24.78 18.83 -5.28
N GLU A 87 23.79 19.20 -6.09
CA GLU A 87 22.38 19.30 -5.70
C GLU A 87 21.60 17.98 -5.92
N ILE A 88 22.17 17.07 -6.72
CA ILE A 88 21.57 15.76 -7.03
C ILE A 88 21.30 14.94 -5.74
N PRO A 89 22.23 14.84 -4.77
CA PRO A 89 21.97 14.12 -3.51
C PRO A 89 20.78 14.71 -2.73
N ASP A 90 20.68 16.03 -2.62
CA ASP A 90 19.58 16.71 -1.91
C ASP A 90 18.24 16.51 -2.64
N ALA A 91 18.25 16.52 -3.98
CA ALA A 91 17.07 16.21 -4.78
C ALA A 91 16.62 14.74 -4.61
N ILE A 92 17.56 13.79 -4.54
CA ILE A 92 17.27 12.38 -4.27
C ILE A 92 16.66 12.20 -2.88
N ASP A 93 17.20 12.86 -1.85
CA ASP A 93 16.65 12.81 -0.51
C ASP A 93 15.24 13.41 -0.43
N ARG A 94 14.96 14.48 -1.19
CA ARG A 94 13.60 15.01 -1.34
C ARG A 94 12.66 13.97 -1.94
N ILE A 95 13.04 13.29 -3.03
CA ILE A 95 12.22 12.23 -3.66
C ILE A 95 11.92 11.10 -2.66
N ARG A 96 12.89 10.71 -1.84
CA ARG A 96 12.69 9.73 -0.77
C ARG A 96 11.70 10.25 0.28
N ALA A 97 11.85 11.52 0.66
CA ALA A 97 11.05 12.18 1.70
C ALA A 97 9.62 12.54 1.25
N THR A 98 9.33 12.67 -0.05
CA THR A 98 7.99 13.03 -0.57
C THR A 98 6.88 12.10 -0.09
N SER A 99 7.20 10.87 0.34
CA SER A 99 6.25 10.00 1.05
C SER A 99 6.61 9.71 2.52
N GLY A 100 7.83 10.05 2.96
CA GLY A 100 8.26 9.90 4.35
C GLY A 100 7.83 11.08 5.25
N ALA A 101 7.46 12.22 4.66
CA ALA A 101 7.09 13.44 5.36
C ALA A 101 5.77 13.34 6.16
N LEU A 102 5.06 12.21 6.12
CA LEU A 102 3.92 11.96 7.00
C LEU A 102 4.20 11.01 8.18
N THR A 103 5.41 10.45 8.30
CA THR A 103 5.76 9.55 9.41
C THR A 103 7.05 9.96 10.11
N THR A 104 7.08 11.17 10.70
CA THR A 104 7.99 11.48 11.81
C THR A 104 7.50 12.68 12.61
N SER A 105 6.84 12.42 13.72
CA SER A 105 6.81 13.31 14.88
C SER A 105 6.61 12.47 16.13
N GLY A 106 7.74 12.19 16.79
CA GLY A 106 7.83 11.43 18.02
C GLY A 106 9.20 11.57 18.66
N GLN A 107 9.75 12.79 18.68
CA GLN A 107 10.92 13.11 19.50
C GLN A 107 10.46 13.13 20.97
N THR A 108 10.58 11.99 21.65
CA THR A 108 10.18 11.84 23.06
C THR A 108 11.25 12.43 23.99
N LYS A 109 10.93 13.61 24.52
CA LYS A 109 11.65 14.27 25.61
C LYS A 109 11.45 13.45 26.90
N GLN A 110 12.53 12.85 27.42
CA GLN A 110 12.55 12.09 28.66
C GLN A 110 12.51 13.03 29.88
N ALA A 111 11.63 12.76 30.84
CA ALA A 111 11.60 13.34 32.18
C ALA A 111 11.12 12.28 33.21
N PRO A 112 11.49 12.40 34.51
CA PRO A 112 11.83 11.26 35.35
C PRO A 112 10.65 10.65 36.11
N SER A 113 10.73 9.33 36.32
CA SER A 113 9.77 8.55 37.11
C SER A 113 9.92 8.80 38.61
N ALA A 114 8.82 9.19 39.26
CA ALA A 114 8.63 9.13 40.70
C ALA A 114 7.31 8.39 40.98
N GLY A 115 7.33 7.47 41.95
CA GLY A 115 6.10 6.91 42.52
C GLY A 115 6.14 5.40 42.70
N GLY A 116 6.59 4.95 43.87
CA GLY A 116 6.41 3.57 44.33
C GLY A 116 5.03 3.33 44.95
N ALA A 117 4.59 2.07 44.94
CA ALA A 117 3.62 1.52 45.89
C ALA A 117 3.84 -0.01 46.00
N PRO A 118 3.78 -0.61 47.22
CA PRO A 118 4.13 -2.01 47.49
C PRO A 118 2.91 -2.97 47.50
N PRO A 119 3.12 -4.30 47.72
CA PRO A 119 2.17 -5.37 47.44
C PRO A 119 1.53 -6.01 48.71
N TYR A 120 0.34 -6.60 48.58
CA TYR A 120 -0.30 -7.66 49.41
C TYR A 120 -1.68 -7.93 48.78
N ALA A 121 -2.38 -9.06 48.82
CA ALA A 121 -2.29 -10.35 49.50
C ALA A 121 -3.24 -11.33 48.75
N THR A 122 -2.89 -12.61 48.64
CA THR A 122 -3.85 -13.72 48.47
C THR A 122 -4.40 -14.12 49.86
N PRO A 123 -5.58 -14.77 50.01
CA PRO A 123 -5.60 -16.24 50.23
C PRO A 123 -6.97 -16.90 49.76
N PRO A 124 -7.41 -18.13 50.16
CA PRO A 124 -7.71 -19.24 49.22
C PRO A 124 -9.06 -20.01 49.47
N GLY A 125 -9.30 -21.05 48.64
CA GLY A 125 -10.12 -22.25 48.95
C GLY A 125 -11.61 -22.18 48.57
N LEU A 126 -12.32 -23.25 48.18
CA LEU A 126 -12.06 -24.64 47.78
C LEU A 126 -13.46 -25.24 47.44
N ASP A 127 -13.48 -26.22 46.54
CA ASP A 127 -14.50 -27.25 46.33
C ASP A 127 -15.77 -27.02 45.47
N ALA A 128 -16.01 -28.08 44.68
CA ALA A 128 -17.26 -28.61 44.12
C ALA A 128 -17.54 -28.45 42.61
N GLN A 129 -17.40 -29.57 41.89
CA GLN A 129 -17.86 -29.87 40.53
C GLN A 129 -18.42 -31.33 40.54
N PRO A 130 -19.29 -31.80 39.61
CA PRO A 130 -20.59 -31.37 39.06
C PRO A 130 -21.66 -32.50 39.27
N PRO A 131 -22.78 -32.61 38.50
CA PRO A 131 -22.73 -33.27 37.18
C PRO A 131 -23.73 -32.82 36.08
N GLY A 132 -23.34 -33.08 34.83
CA GLY A 132 -24.20 -33.45 33.67
C GLY A 132 -24.89 -32.30 32.91
N GLY A 133 -24.89 -32.21 31.58
CA GLY A 133 -24.42 -33.10 30.52
C GLY A 133 -24.95 -32.58 29.15
N ALA A 134 -24.44 -33.20 28.07
CA ALA A 134 -24.79 -33.03 26.65
C ALA A 134 -24.18 -31.81 25.93
N GLY A 135 -23.39 -31.95 24.86
CA GLY A 135 -22.98 -33.16 24.14
C GLY A 135 -21.94 -32.86 23.05
N ALA A 136 -21.12 -33.89 22.81
CA ALA A 136 -20.38 -34.31 21.61
C ALA A 136 -19.65 -33.26 20.74
N ASN A 137 -18.31 -33.23 20.70
CA ASN A 137 -17.37 -34.14 19.99
C ASN A 137 -17.37 -33.94 18.46
N VAL A 138 -16.35 -33.31 17.86
CA VAL A 138 -14.99 -33.76 17.45
C VAL A 138 -14.89 -34.00 15.94
N ALA A 139 -13.68 -33.71 15.45
CA ALA A 139 -12.99 -34.35 14.34
C ALA A 139 -13.13 -33.72 12.95
N SER A 140 -12.03 -33.07 12.58
CA SER A 140 -11.46 -33.02 11.24
C SER A 140 -11.45 -34.41 10.58
N GLY A 141 -11.83 -34.48 9.31
CA GLY A 141 -11.85 -35.71 8.52
C GLY A 141 -12.37 -35.50 7.10
N MET A 142 -11.45 -35.17 6.20
CA MET A 142 -11.26 -35.81 4.88
C MET A 142 -12.40 -35.83 3.82
N HIS A 143 -12.07 -35.25 2.65
CA HIS A 143 -12.46 -35.57 1.27
C HIS A 143 -13.80 -36.29 0.97
N SER A 144 -14.64 -35.67 0.12
CA SER A 144 -14.91 -36.17 -1.26
C SER A 144 -15.94 -35.31 -1.98
N ALA A 145 -15.63 -35.08 -3.26
CA ALA A 145 -16.34 -34.52 -4.41
C ALA A 145 -17.88 -34.46 -4.43
N TRP A 146 -18.41 -33.50 -5.21
CA TRP A 146 -19.28 -33.64 -6.41
C TRP A 146 -19.70 -32.24 -6.94
N PRO A 147 -20.22 -32.05 -8.17
CA PRO A 147 -20.05 -32.80 -9.42
C PRO A 147 -19.56 -31.90 -10.59
N THR A 148 -19.18 -32.54 -11.69
CA THR A 148 -18.90 -31.92 -12.99
C THR A 148 -20.17 -31.30 -13.59
N GLY A 149 -20.11 -30.01 -13.89
CA GLY A 149 -20.96 -29.30 -14.84
C GLY A 149 -20.12 -28.21 -15.50
N ALA A 150 -19.59 -28.51 -16.68
CA ALA A 150 -18.68 -27.65 -17.43
C ALA A 150 -19.36 -26.36 -17.90
N ALA A 151 -18.82 -25.19 -17.52
CA ALA A 151 -18.85 -23.96 -18.29
C ALA A 151 -17.85 -22.92 -17.73
N MET A 152 -16.75 -22.72 -18.46
CA MET A 152 -15.79 -21.59 -18.45
C MET A 152 -14.98 -21.29 -17.17
N PRO A 153 -13.64 -21.18 -17.25
CA PRO A 153 -12.88 -20.44 -16.25
C PRO A 153 -13.14 -18.94 -16.46
N SER A 154 -14.06 -18.39 -15.68
CA SER A 154 -14.09 -16.95 -15.44
C SER A 154 -12.82 -16.57 -14.68
N ASP A 155 -12.14 -15.55 -15.18
CA ASP A 155 -10.97 -14.90 -14.61
C ASP A 155 -11.35 -14.25 -13.25
N GLU A 156 -11.41 -15.02 -12.16
CA GLU A 156 -11.94 -14.56 -10.85
C GLU A 156 -10.84 -14.41 -9.78
N GLY A 157 -9.70 -13.81 -10.16
CA GLY A 157 -8.57 -13.55 -9.26
C GLY A 157 -8.45 -12.11 -8.76
N GLY A 158 -9.47 -11.26 -8.93
CA GLY A 158 -9.46 -9.90 -8.42
C GLY A 158 -9.50 -9.87 -6.88
N PRO A 159 -8.78 -8.96 -6.20
CA PRO A 159 -8.93 -8.81 -4.75
C PRO A 159 -10.39 -8.51 -4.42
N ALA A 160 -10.93 -9.16 -3.38
CA ALA A 160 -12.33 -8.98 -2.99
C ALA A 160 -12.66 -7.48 -2.79
N PRO A 161 -13.84 -6.98 -3.20
CA PRO A 161 -14.21 -5.55 -3.14
C PRO A 161 -13.95 -4.91 -1.77
N ARG A 162 -14.18 -5.66 -0.68
CA ARG A 162 -13.87 -5.24 0.70
C ARG A 162 -12.40 -4.91 0.93
N VAL A 163 -11.49 -5.67 0.31
CA VAL A 163 -10.03 -5.46 0.38
C VAL A 163 -9.66 -4.18 -0.37
N VAL A 164 -10.25 -3.96 -1.55
CA VAL A 164 -10.02 -2.75 -2.35
C VAL A 164 -10.53 -1.50 -1.62
N VAL A 165 -11.76 -1.54 -1.13
CA VAL A 165 -12.37 -0.44 -0.36
C VAL A 165 -11.53 -0.12 0.86
N ARG A 166 -11.07 -1.16 1.59
CA ARG A 166 -10.23 -0.94 2.76
C ARG A 166 -8.90 -0.26 2.39
N ALA A 167 -8.27 -0.69 1.31
CA ALA A 167 -7.05 -0.06 0.80
C ALA A 167 -7.27 1.41 0.40
N ILE A 168 -8.41 1.75 -0.19
CA ILE A 168 -8.77 3.14 -0.52
C ILE A 168 -8.97 3.97 0.76
N GLN A 169 -9.71 3.46 1.75
CA GLN A 169 -9.92 4.15 3.02
C GLN A 169 -8.60 4.37 3.77
N ASP A 170 -7.73 3.36 3.77
CA ASP A 170 -6.41 3.43 4.39
C ASP A 170 -5.54 4.48 3.67
N LEU A 171 -5.54 4.51 2.33
CA LEU A 171 -4.81 5.53 1.55
C LEU A 171 -5.34 6.96 1.82
N LEU A 172 -6.65 7.15 1.89
CA LEU A 172 -7.22 8.48 2.10
C LEU A 172 -6.87 9.01 3.50
N ARG A 173 -6.96 8.14 4.51
CA ARG A 173 -6.60 8.45 5.91
C ARG A 173 -5.09 8.58 6.11
N GLU A 174 -4.29 7.95 5.25
CA GLU A 174 -2.87 8.19 5.18
C GLU A 174 -2.59 9.61 4.69
N VAL A 175 -3.33 10.16 3.72
CA VAL A 175 -3.04 11.50 3.17
C VAL A 175 -3.58 12.64 4.03
N ALA A 176 -4.72 12.46 4.69
CA ALA A 176 -5.38 13.52 5.45
C ALA A 176 -6.14 12.95 6.65
N SER A 177 -6.18 13.71 7.74
CA SER A 177 -7.00 13.36 8.90
C SER A 177 -8.50 13.38 8.54
N ALA A 178 -9.33 12.68 9.33
CA ALA A 178 -10.77 12.67 9.11
C ALA A 178 -11.38 14.09 9.11
N ASP A 179 -10.91 14.97 10.01
CA ASP A 179 -11.32 16.38 10.06
C ASP A 179 -10.88 17.19 8.84
N GLU A 180 -9.68 16.93 8.30
CA GLU A 180 -9.23 17.55 7.06
C GLU A 180 -10.03 17.09 5.86
N ILE A 181 -10.32 15.80 5.77
CA ILE A 181 -11.17 15.24 4.70
C ILE A 181 -12.58 15.82 4.77
N GLN A 182 -13.14 15.95 5.97
CA GLN A 182 -14.47 16.55 6.17
C GLN A 182 -14.48 18.04 5.79
N ARG A 183 -13.43 18.80 6.13
CA ARG A 183 -13.29 20.21 5.71
C ARG A 183 -13.13 20.33 4.20
N ALA A 184 -12.32 19.48 3.57
CA ALA A 184 -12.12 19.48 2.12
C ALA A 184 -13.43 19.15 1.39
N ALA A 185 -14.17 18.14 1.86
CA ALA A 185 -15.48 17.80 1.32
C ALA A 185 -16.47 18.99 1.41
N ALA A 186 -16.48 19.72 2.53
CA ALA A 186 -17.34 20.89 2.70
C ALA A 186 -16.99 22.05 1.73
N VAL A 187 -15.70 22.25 1.43
CA VAL A 187 -15.25 23.28 0.47
C VAL A 187 -15.73 22.95 -0.94
N ILE A 188 -15.57 21.68 -1.38
CA ILE A 188 -15.89 21.30 -2.75
C ILE A 188 -17.37 21.00 -2.98
N ALA A 189 -18.17 20.77 -1.92
CA ALA A 189 -19.57 20.36 -2.03
C ALA A 189 -20.44 21.31 -2.89
N THR A 190 -20.09 22.60 -2.93
CA THR A 190 -20.83 23.59 -3.71
C THR A 190 -20.56 23.46 -5.22
N GLU A 191 -19.34 23.06 -5.59
CA GLU A 191 -18.90 22.96 -6.99
C GLU A 191 -19.02 21.54 -7.53
N SER A 192 -18.86 20.53 -6.67
CA SER A 192 -18.94 19.12 -7.00
C SER A 192 -19.47 18.29 -5.82
N PRO A 193 -20.80 18.11 -5.72
CA PRO A 193 -21.41 17.36 -4.62
C PRO A 193 -21.03 15.87 -4.66
N ALA A 194 -20.92 15.27 -5.86
CA ALA A 194 -20.54 13.87 -6.01
C ALA A 194 -19.12 13.58 -5.49
N LEU A 195 -18.16 14.49 -5.70
CA LEU A 195 -16.81 14.34 -5.16
C LEU A 195 -16.78 14.51 -3.63
N ALA A 196 -17.61 15.41 -3.10
CA ALA A 196 -17.75 15.57 -1.65
C ALA A 196 -18.30 14.29 -1.00
N GLU A 197 -19.32 13.66 -1.60
CA GLU A 197 -19.88 12.40 -1.13
C GLU A 197 -18.84 11.27 -1.15
N LEU A 198 -18.06 11.15 -2.23
CA LEU A 198 -16.96 10.19 -2.32
C LEU A 198 -15.94 10.40 -1.19
N LEU A 199 -15.48 11.63 -0.97
CA LEU A 199 -14.53 11.95 0.09
C LEU A 199 -15.09 11.58 1.48
N LEU A 200 -16.37 11.83 1.72
CA LEU A 200 -17.02 11.49 2.99
C LEU A 200 -17.17 9.97 3.15
N ALA A 201 -17.61 9.25 2.11
CA ALA A 201 -17.83 7.81 2.12
C ALA A 201 -16.53 7.04 2.40
N TYR A 202 -15.43 7.39 1.73
CA TYR A 202 -14.15 6.69 1.89
C TYR A 202 -13.30 7.25 3.04
N GLY A 203 -13.42 8.54 3.36
CA GLY A 203 -12.56 9.19 4.37
C GLY A 203 -13.09 9.17 5.79
N THR A 204 -14.40 9.28 5.96
CA THR A 204 -15.04 9.39 7.29
C THR A 204 -16.08 8.30 7.55
N GLY A 205 -16.64 7.71 6.49
CA GLY A 205 -17.65 6.66 6.55
C GLY A 205 -17.14 5.31 7.06
N ARG A 206 -18.07 4.44 7.46
CA ARG A 206 -17.75 3.06 7.85
C ARG A 206 -17.43 2.24 6.59
N THR A 207 -16.61 1.21 6.73
CA THR A 207 -16.22 0.33 5.62
C THR A 207 -17.43 -0.34 4.92
N ALA A 208 -18.54 -0.54 5.63
CA ALA A 208 -19.78 -1.04 5.03
C ALA A 208 -20.43 -0.01 4.09
N ASP A 209 -20.43 1.26 4.47
CA ASP A 209 -21.02 2.35 3.69
C ASP A 209 -20.17 2.63 2.43
N ALA A 210 -18.84 2.58 2.56
CA ALA A 210 -17.90 2.70 1.45
C ALA A 210 -17.95 1.50 0.47
N LEU A 211 -18.32 0.32 0.96
CA LEU A 211 -18.52 -0.87 0.12
C LEU A 211 -19.77 -0.76 -0.73
N ALA A 212 -20.89 -0.32 -0.13
CA ALA A 212 -22.12 -0.07 -0.87
C ALA A 212 -21.91 0.98 -1.97
N HIS A 213 -21.20 2.07 -1.65
CA HIS A 213 -20.85 3.10 -2.65
C HIS A 213 -19.94 2.54 -3.77
N TYR A 214 -19.01 1.64 -3.45
CA TYR A 214 -18.14 0.99 -4.44
C TYR A 214 -18.94 0.07 -5.36
N GLU A 215 -19.83 -0.75 -4.81
CA GLU A 215 -20.68 -1.69 -5.56
C GLU A 215 -21.69 -0.95 -6.46
N GLU A 216 -22.23 0.19 -6.02
CA GLU A 216 -23.16 1.01 -6.82
C GLU A 216 -22.50 1.66 -8.04
N HIS A 217 -21.18 1.94 -7.98
CA HIS A 217 -20.42 2.59 -9.05
C HIS A 217 -19.52 1.63 -9.86
N HIS A 218 -19.39 0.36 -9.46
CA HIS A 218 -18.65 -0.69 -10.20
C HIS A 218 -19.53 -1.89 -10.60
N GLY A 219 -20.83 -1.84 -10.32
CA GLY A 219 -21.83 -2.83 -10.70
C GLY A 219 -22.44 -2.61 -12.09
#